data_AF-A0A1Q9AZC8-F1
#
_entry.id   AF-A0A1Q9AZC8-F1
#
_cell.length_a   1.000
_cell.length_b   1.000
_cell.length_c   1.000
_cell.angle_alpha   90.00
_cell.angle_beta   90.00
_cell.angle_gamma   90.00
#
_symmetry.space_group_name_H-M   'P 1'
#
loop_
_entity.id
_entity.type
_entity.pdbx_description
1 polymer ?
#
loop_
_entity_poly.entity_id
_entity_poly.type
_entity_poly.pdbx_seq_one_letter_code
_entity_poly.pdbx_strand_id
1 'polypeptide(L)'
;MSDYHLFETMRFAPGEGVVRQGFHLARLARSAGRLGFAGAASAPAFLDAQLAALPAERALRLRLALTREGALSLASAPFTPHAADTVWRLRIAGVKAQSRDRLLRHKVSRRTLYDQARAEFTADEADEVLILNEAGLPCEGTITSLFLDDGSGTLKTPPVAYGLLAGVLRTSLICARRARVERLTLRQVRQGRLFMGNSLRGLIPAILDAE
;
A
#
# COMPACT_ATOMS: atom_id res chain seq x y z
N MET A 1 13.12 -16.21 -16.45
CA MET A 1 12.83 -14.75 -16.36
C MET A 1 11.74 -14.57 -15.32
N SER A 2 11.88 -13.64 -14.37
CA SER A 2 10.81 -13.42 -13.38
C SER A 2 9.63 -12.70 -14.04
N ASP A 3 8.46 -13.35 -14.05
CA ASP A 3 7.22 -12.89 -14.69
C ASP A 3 6.49 -11.81 -13.87
N TYR A 4 7.18 -10.73 -13.49
CA TYR A 4 6.55 -9.60 -12.81
C TYR A 4 7.30 -8.28 -13.01
N HIS A 5 6.58 -7.18 -12.90
CA HIS A 5 7.11 -5.82 -12.89
C HIS A 5 6.98 -5.18 -11.50
N LEU A 6 7.81 -4.18 -11.21
CA LEU A 6 7.63 -3.29 -10.06
C LEU A 6 6.62 -2.21 -10.41
N PHE A 7 5.83 -1.76 -9.44
CA PHE A 7 4.95 -0.62 -9.66
C PHE A 7 4.75 0.25 -8.44
N GLU A 8 4.44 1.51 -8.69
CA GLU A 8 4.06 2.52 -7.72
C GLU A 8 2.68 3.09 -8.08
N THR A 9 1.83 3.31 -7.09
CA THR A 9 0.52 3.94 -7.26
C THR A 9 0.46 5.19 -6.40
N MET A 10 0.27 6.34 -7.04
CA MET A 10 0.49 7.66 -6.46
C MET A 10 -0.75 8.54 -6.68
N ARG A 11 -0.94 9.51 -5.80
CA ARG A 11 -1.92 10.58 -6.01
C ARG A 11 -1.18 11.79 -6.55
N PHE A 12 -1.64 12.33 -7.68
CA PHE A 12 -1.31 13.67 -8.14
C PHE A 12 -2.40 14.64 -7.66
N ALA A 13 -1.99 15.76 -7.08
CA ALA A 13 -2.86 16.83 -6.63
C ALA A 13 -2.51 18.11 -7.43
N PRO A 14 -3.50 18.76 -8.08
CA PRO A 14 -3.31 20.05 -8.73
C PRO A 14 -2.62 21.06 -7.80
N GLY A 15 -1.60 21.76 -8.31
CA GLY A 15 -0.82 22.75 -7.55
C GLY A 15 0.18 22.18 -6.53
N GLU A 16 0.02 20.94 -6.08
CA GLU A 16 0.92 20.29 -5.10
C GLU A 16 1.84 19.22 -5.72
N GLY A 17 1.50 18.69 -6.90
CA GLY A 17 2.25 17.64 -7.57
C GLY A 17 1.96 16.24 -7.01
N VAL A 18 2.95 15.35 -7.06
CA VAL A 18 2.79 13.96 -6.63
C VAL A 18 2.98 13.82 -5.13
N VAL A 19 1.90 13.43 -4.45
CA VAL A 19 1.89 13.20 -3.00
C VAL A 19 2.88 12.11 -2.63
N ARG A 20 3.82 12.45 -1.73
CA ARG A 20 4.89 11.55 -1.25
C ARG A 20 5.80 11.01 -2.36
N GLN A 21 6.03 11.78 -3.44
CA GLN A 21 6.89 11.39 -4.57
C GLN A 21 8.24 10.79 -4.14
N GLY A 22 8.96 11.46 -3.25
CA GLY A 22 10.26 10.98 -2.76
C GLY A 22 10.20 9.58 -2.12
N PHE A 23 9.16 9.28 -1.33
CA PHE A 23 8.99 7.96 -0.74
C PHE A 23 8.65 6.88 -1.79
N HIS A 24 7.88 7.22 -2.83
CA HIS A 24 7.58 6.32 -3.93
C HIS A 24 8.84 5.95 -4.73
N LEU A 25 9.60 6.96 -5.16
CA LEU A 25 10.83 6.76 -5.94
C LEU A 25 11.89 6.02 -5.12
N ALA A 26 12.05 6.34 -3.83
CA ALA A 26 12.98 5.62 -2.95
C ALA A 26 12.61 4.13 -2.79
N ARG A 27 11.32 3.80 -2.70
CA ARG A 27 10.87 2.40 -2.62
C ARG A 27 11.08 1.66 -3.93
N LEU A 28 10.79 2.30 -5.06
CA LEU A 28 11.02 1.73 -6.39
C LEU A 28 12.52 1.40 -6.57
N ALA A 29 13.39 2.38 -6.33
CA ALA A 29 14.84 2.22 -6.46
C ALA A 29 15.39 1.13 -5.53
N ARG A 30 14.98 1.12 -4.24
CA ARG A 30 15.40 0.08 -3.29
C ARG A 30 14.94 -1.31 -3.73
N SER A 31 13.72 -1.44 -4.26
CA SER A 31 13.20 -2.72 -4.71
C SER A 31 13.90 -3.19 -5.98
N ALA A 32 14.15 -2.28 -6.92
CA ALA A 32 14.88 -2.57 -8.14
C ALA A 32 16.30 -3.07 -7.84
N GLY A 33 17.04 -2.39 -6.97
CA GLY A 33 18.38 -2.83 -6.57
C GLY A 33 18.39 -4.20 -5.88
N ARG A 34 17.39 -4.51 -5.03
CA ARG A 34 17.31 -5.81 -4.35
C ARG A 34 16.86 -6.97 -5.25
N LEU A 35 16.08 -6.69 -6.29
CA LEU A 35 15.48 -7.70 -7.17
C LEU A 35 16.15 -7.78 -8.55
N GLY A 36 17.18 -6.98 -8.81
CA GLY A 36 17.91 -6.93 -10.07
C GLY A 36 17.10 -6.37 -11.23
N PHE A 37 16.36 -5.27 -11.02
CA PHE A 37 15.71 -4.52 -12.10
C PHE A 37 16.63 -3.38 -12.55
N ALA A 38 16.78 -3.20 -13.86
CA ALA A 38 17.47 -2.06 -14.45
C ALA A 38 16.59 -0.79 -14.44
N GLY A 39 17.13 0.35 -14.88
CA GLY A 39 16.34 1.54 -15.25
C GLY A 39 15.71 2.35 -14.11
N ALA A 40 15.78 1.91 -12.86
CA ALA A 40 15.15 2.62 -11.74
C ALA A 40 15.73 4.04 -11.49
N ALA A 41 16.99 4.28 -11.87
CA ALA A 41 17.63 5.60 -11.79
C ALA A 41 16.99 6.63 -12.73
N SER A 42 16.36 6.18 -13.82
CA SER A 42 15.68 7.05 -14.80
C SER A 42 14.26 7.41 -14.38
N ALA A 43 13.71 6.75 -13.35
CA ALA A 43 12.32 6.93 -12.90
C ALA A 43 11.96 8.38 -12.49
N PRO A 44 12.83 9.16 -11.80
CA PRO A 44 12.53 10.55 -11.46
C PRO A 44 12.34 11.42 -12.71
N ALA A 45 13.33 11.43 -13.61
CA ALA A 45 13.28 12.23 -14.84
C ALA A 45 12.13 11.83 -15.76
N PHE A 46 11.86 10.51 -15.86
CA PHE A 46 10.71 10.00 -16.59
C PHE A 46 9.38 10.52 -16.01
N LEU A 47 9.23 10.46 -14.69
CA LEU A 47 8.01 10.94 -14.02
C LEU A 47 7.81 12.43 -14.27
N ASP A 48 8.84 13.25 -14.09
CA ASP A 48 8.75 14.71 -14.28
C ASP A 48 8.34 15.06 -15.72
N ALA A 49 8.92 14.40 -16.72
CA ALA A 49 8.54 14.58 -18.12
C ALA A 49 7.08 14.21 -18.41
N GLN A 50 6.58 13.12 -17.80
CA GLN A 50 5.19 12.70 -17.95
C GLN A 50 4.22 13.66 -17.25
N LEU A 51 4.58 14.18 -16.07
CA LEU A 51 3.75 15.14 -15.32
C LEU A 51 3.59 16.46 -16.06
N ALA A 52 4.63 16.93 -16.77
CA ALA A 52 4.56 18.14 -17.59
C ALA A 52 3.53 18.06 -18.73
N ALA A 53 3.17 16.84 -19.15
CA ALA A 53 2.16 16.58 -20.18
C ALA A 53 0.75 16.33 -19.62
N LEU A 54 0.57 16.27 -18.29
CA LEU A 54 -0.73 15.97 -17.69
C LEU A 54 -1.63 17.21 -17.61
N PRO A 55 -2.95 17.05 -17.78
CA PRO A 55 -3.90 18.14 -17.53
C PRO A 55 -3.89 18.48 -16.05
N ALA A 56 -3.49 19.71 -15.73
CA ALA A 56 -3.21 20.16 -14.36
C ALA A 56 -4.46 20.41 -13.49
N GLU A 57 -5.67 20.24 -14.02
CA GLU A 57 -6.90 20.75 -13.41
C GLU A 57 -7.59 19.78 -12.43
N ARG A 58 -7.20 18.50 -12.39
CA ARG A 58 -7.86 17.49 -11.55
C ARG A 58 -6.89 16.56 -10.85
N ALA A 59 -7.30 16.05 -9.69
CA ALA A 59 -6.57 15.01 -8.99
C ALA A 59 -6.57 13.71 -9.80
N LEU A 60 -5.41 13.05 -9.87
CA LEU A 60 -5.22 11.83 -10.65
C LEU A 60 -4.64 10.69 -9.80
N ARG A 61 -5.07 9.48 -10.11
CA ARG A 61 -4.38 8.25 -9.72
C ARG A 61 -3.34 7.96 -10.79
N LEU A 62 -2.06 8.00 -10.42
CA LEU A 62 -0.95 7.64 -11.29
C LEU A 62 -0.46 6.23 -10.96
N ARG A 63 -0.15 5.43 -11.99
CA ARG A 63 0.51 4.13 -11.85
C ARG A 63 1.79 4.13 -12.67
N LEU A 64 2.93 4.18 -11.99
CA LEU A 64 4.26 4.04 -12.57
C LEU A 64 4.65 2.56 -12.52
N ALA A 65 5.06 1.98 -13.64
CA ALA A 65 5.55 0.61 -13.70
C ALA A 65 7.00 0.57 -14.22
N LEU A 66 7.75 -0.43 -13.76
CA LEU A 66 9.12 -0.69 -14.15
C LEU A 66 9.29 -2.18 -14.47
N THR A 67 9.60 -2.51 -15.72
CA THR A 67 9.94 -3.88 -16.13
C THR A 67 11.37 -4.24 -15.72
N ARG A 68 11.71 -5.53 -15.77
CA ARG A 68 13.03 -6.02 -15.38
C ARG A 68 14.15 -5.43 -16.25
N GLU A 69 13.86 -5.23 -17.52
CA GLU A 69 14.75 -4.68 -18.56
C GLU A 69 14.92 -3.16 -18.43
N GLY A 70 14.16 -2.52 -17.53
CA GLY A 70 14.27 -1.09 -17.25
C GLY A 70 13.27 -0.21 -18.00
N ALA A 71 12.28 -0.79 -18.69
CA ALA A 71 11.25 -0.01 -19.35
C ALA A 71 10.29 0.59 -18.32
N LEU A 72 10.04 1.90 -18.45
CA LEU A 72 9.14 2.67 -17.59
C LEU A 72 7.85 3.00 -18.34
N SER A 73 6.73 2.96 -17.64
CA SER A 73 5.44 3.43 -18.16
C SER A 73 4.63 4.14 -17.07
N LEU A 74 3.85 5.15 -17.47
CA LEU A 74 2.93 5.86 -16.59
C LEU A 74 1.51 5.77 -17.15
N ALA A 75 0.58 5.29 -16.34
CA ALA A 75 -0.85 5.38 -16.61
C ALA A 75 -1.50 6.35 -15.63
N SER A 76 -2.50 7.09 -16.09
CA SER A 76 -3.29 8.00 -15.26
C SER A 76 -4.79 7.69 -15.36
N ALA A 77 -5.52 7.98 -14.29
CA ALA A 77 -6.97 7.93 -14.25
C ALA A 77 -7.48 9.02 -13.27
N PRO A 78 -8.72 9.53 -13.42
CA PRO A 78 -9.32 10.42 -12.43
C PRO A 78 -9.26 9.82 -11.02
N PHE A 79 -8.94 10.65 -10.02
CA PHE A 79 -9.00 10.26 -8.61
C PHE A 79 -10.23 10.88 -7.95
N THR A 80 -11.11 10.01 -7.46
CA THR A 80 -12.25 10.41 -6.62
C THR A 80 -11.91 10.10 -5.16
N PRO A 81 -11.86 11.13 -4.28
CA PRO A 81 -11.70 10.91 -2.84
C PRO A 81 -12.93 10.22 -2.27
N HIS A 82 -12.75 9.54 -1.13
CA HIS A 82 -13.89 9.08 -0.33
C HIS A 82 -14.56 10.28 0.37
N ALA A 83 -15.84 10.13 0.70
CA ALA A 83 -16.51 11.06 1.60
C ALA A 83 -15.80 11.08 2.96
N ALA A 84 -15.81 12.22 3.65
CA ALA A 84 -15.03 12.42 4.87
C ALA A 84 -15.42 11.48 6.02
N ASP A 85 -16.65 10.99 6.02
CA ASP A 85 -17.27 10.09 6.98
C ASP A 85 -17.20 8.61 6.56
N THR A 86 -16.51 8.28 5.46
CA THR A 86 -16.38 6.90 5.00
C THR A 86 -15.64 6.04 6.03
N VAL A 87 -16.27 4.91 6.41
CA VAL A 87 -15.69 3.85 7.23
C VAL A 87 -15.68 2.56 6.43
N TRP A 88 -14.53 1.90 6.33
CA TRP A 88 -14.39 0.62 5.62
C TRP A 88 -14.73 -0.57 6.52
N ARG A 89 -15.54 -1.50 5.99
CA ARG A 89 -15.76 -2.81 6.59
C ARG A 89 -14.65 -3.76 6.20
N LEU A 90 -14.06 -4.42 7.19
CA LEU A 90 -12.99 -5.38 7.01
C LEU A 90 -13.49 -6.80 7.21
N ARG A 91 -13.02 -7.71 6.36
CA ARG A 91 -13.11 -9.16 6.56
C ARG A 91 -11.71 -9.76 6.61
N ILE A 92 -11.56 -10.89 7.28
CA ILE A 92 -10.29 -11.61 7.36
C ILE A 92 -10.25 -12.69 6.29
N ALA A 93 -9.20 -12.70 5.48
CA ALA A 93 -8.99 -13.74 4.48
C ALA A 93 -8.68 -15.10 5.13
N GLY A 94 -9.20 -16.16 4.51
CA GLY A 94 -8.83 -17.55 4.72
C GLY A 94 -7.39 -17.80 4.28
N VAL A 95 -6.96 -17.24 3.13
CA VAL A 95 -5.55 -17.33 2.70
C VAL A 95 -4.61 -16.61 3.67
N LYS A 96 -3.39 -17.14 3.80
CA LYS A 96 -2.37 -16.62 4.73
C LYS A 96 -1.13 -16.15 4.01
N ALA A 97 -0.61 -15.00 4.43
CA ALA A 97 0.73 -14.55 4.06
C ALA A 97 1.78 -15.50 4.63
N GLN A 98 2.88 -15.67 3.91
CA GLN A 98 4.04 -16.43 4.37
C GLN A 98 5.10 -15.43 4.83
N SER A 99 5.38 -15.34 6.13
CA SER A 99 6.31 -14.35 6.68
C SER A 99 7.73 -14.42 6.09
N ARG A 100 8.12 -15.61 5.62
CA ARG A 100 9.40 -15.90 4.96
C ARG A 100 9.44 -15.49 3.48
N ASP A 101 8.30 -15.24 2.84
CA ASP A 101 8.27 -14.72 1.48
C ASP A 101 8.76 -13.26 1.45
N ARG A 102 10.00 -13.09 1.02
CA ARG A 102 10.63 -11.77 0.94
C ARG A 102 10.00 -10.90 -0.15
N LEU A 103 9.33 -11.47 -1.14
CA LEU A 103 8.72 -10.69 -2.22
C LEU A 103 7.55 -9.84 -1.73
N LEU A 104 6.87 -10.24 -0.65
CA LEU A 104 5.80 -9.45 -0.01
C LEU A 104 6.27 -8.06 0.44
N ARG A 105 7.59 -7.87 0.63
CA ARG A 105 8.19 -6.57 1.00
C ARG A 105 8.30 -5.61 -0.18
N HIS A 106 7.99 -6.05 -1.39
CA HIS A 106 8.13 -5.32 -2.64
C HIS A 106 6.78 -5.18 -3.37
N LYS A 107 6.51 -4.00 -3.93
CA LYS A 107 5.27 -3.75 -4.66
C LYS A 107 5.42 -4.23 -6.10
N VAL A 108 5.11 -5.50 -6.32
CA VAL A 108 5.25 -6.19 -7.61
C VAL A 108 3.90 -6.62 -8.17
N SER A 109 3.82 -6.80 -9.48
CA SER A 109 2.60 -7.22 -10.18
C SER A 109 2.16 -8.65 -9.86
N ARG A 110 3.05 -9.48 -9.29
CA ARG A 110 2.68 -10.82 -8.80
C ARG A 110 1.84 -10.70 -7.55
N ARG A 111 0.52 -10.75 -7.72
CA ARG A 111 -0.47 -10.45 -6.68
C ARG A 111 -1.36 -11.61 -6.28
N THR A 112 -1.04 -12.85 -6.67
CA THR A 112 -1.84 -14.06 -6.42
C THR A 112 -2.44 -14.14 -5.01
N LEU A 113 -1.63 -13.96 -3.95
CA LEU A 113 -2.13 -13.96 -2.56
C LEU A 113 -3.21 -12.89 -2.32
N TYR A 114 -2.95 -11.65 -2.77
CA TYR A 114 -3.84 -10.52 -2.55
C TYR A 114 -5.11 -10.64 -3.39
N ASP A 115 -5.00 -11.16 -4.61
CA ASP A 115 -6.13 -11.34 -5.52
C ASP A 115 -7.02 -12.50 -5.06
N GLN A 116 -6.43 -13.59 -4.54
CA GLN A 116 -7.17 -14.66 -3.85
C GLN A 116 -7.91 -14.13 -2.63
N ALA A 117 -7.22 -13.43 -1.72
CA ALA A 117 -7.85 -12.83 -0.54
C ALA A 117 -9.01 -11.89 -0.91
N ARG A 118 -8.85 -11.08 -1.97
CA ARG A 118 -9.89 -10.16 -2.41
C ARG A 118 -11.11 -10.90 -2.99
N ALA A 119 -10.90 -12.03 -3.67
CA ALA A 119 -11.96 -12.81 -4.29
C ALA A 119 -12.84 -13.58 -3.29
N GLU A 120 -12.41 -13.73 -2.04
CA GLU A 120 -13.18 -14.41 -0.98
C GLU A 120 -14.45 -13.64 -0.58
N PHE A 121 -14.51 -12.32 -0.84
CA PHE A 121 -15.60 -11.45 -0.41
C PHE A 121 -15.99 -10.49 -1.53
N THR A 122 -17.29 -10.31 -1.73
CA THR A 122 -17.85 -9.27 -2.60
C THR A 122 -17.56 -7.86 -2.06
N ALA A 123 -17.83 -6.84 -2.89
CA ALA A 123 -17.71 -5.45 -2.47
C ALA A 123 -18.73 -5.05 -1.39
N ASP A 124 -19.88 -5.73 -1.34
CA ASP A 124 -20.92 -5.48 -0.34
C ASP A 124 -20.57 -6.08 1.02
N GLU A 125 -19.77 -7.15 1.05
CA GLU A 125 -19.31 -7.85 2.25
C GLU A 125 -18.06 -7.23 2.88
N ALA A 126 -17.15 -6.67 2.07
CA ALA A 126 -15.92 -6.07 2.59
C ALA A 126 -15.37 -4.99 1.66
N ASP A 127 -15.14 -3.80 2.20
CA ASP A 127 -14.44 -2.72 1.52
C ASP A 127 -12.95 -3.04 1.35
N GLU A 128 -12.35 -3.73 2.33
CA GLU A 128 -10.97 -4.22 2.29
C GLU A 128 -10.84 -5.55 3.05
N VAL A 129 -9.88 -6.39 2.63
CA VAL A 129 -9.67 -7.71 3.23
C VAL A 129 -8.34 -7.76 3.95
N LEU A 130 -8.37 -8.02 5.25
CA LEU A 130 -7.19 -8.17 6.10
C LEU A 130 -6.59 -9.57 5.93
N ILE A 131 -5.29 -9.61 5.65
CA ILE A 131 -4.52 -10.86 5.55
C ILE A 131 -3.76 -11.08 6.85
N LEU A 132 -3.85 -12.30 7.38
CA LEU A 132 -3.01 -12.78 8.48
C LEU A 132 -1.85 -13.60 7.92
N ASN A 133 -0.76 -13.73 8.67
CA ASN A 133 0.29 -14.68 8.32
C ASN A 133 0.00 -16.10 8.85
N GLU A 134 0.93 -17.03 8.58
CA GLU A 134 0.84 -18.43 9.00
C GLU A 134 0.74 -18.63 10.52
N ALA A 135 1.14 -17.64 11.32
CA ALA A 135 1.04 -17.64 12.78
C ALA A 135 -0.24 -16.94 13.30
N GLY A 136 -1.17 -16.56 12.41
CA GLY A 136 -2.40 -15.85 12.77
C GLY A 136 -2.18 -14.38 13.16
N LEU A 137 -1.02 -13.81 12.85
CA LEU A 137 -0.70 -12.41 13.16
C LEU A 137 -1.14 -11.47 12.03
N PRO A 138 -1.73 -10.30 12.35
CA PRO A 138 -2.25 -9.37 11.36
C PRO A 138 -1.12 -8.71 10.56
N CYS A 139 -1.24 -8.76 9.23
CA CYS A 139 -0.24 -8.21 8.31
C CYS A 139 -0.71 -6.88 7.70
N GLU A 140 -1.50 -6.96 6.63
CA GLU A 140 -1.93 -5.82 5.84
C GLU A 140 -3.21 -6.16 5.07
N GLY A 141 -3.82 -5.15 4.44
CA GLY A 141 -4.93 -5.35 3.52
C GLY A 141 -4.44 -5.71 2.11
N THR A 142 -5.36 -5.95 1.18
CA THR A 142 -5.03 -6.32 -0.21
C THR A 142 -4.34 -5.18 -0.98
N ILE A 143 -4.62 -3.93 -0.59
CA ILE A 143 -4.05 -2.71 -1.18
C ILE A 143 -3.66 -1.65 -0.13
N THR A 144 -3.70 -1.97 1.15
CA THR A 144 -3.49 -1.03 2.26
C THR A 144 -2.61 -1.60 3.38
N SER A 145 -1.95 -0.74 4.13
CA SER A 145 -1.33 -1.09 5.41
C SER A 145 -2.33 -0.95 6.56
N LEU A 146 -2.19 -1.79 7.59
CA LEU A 146 -2.97 -1.74 8.81
C LEU A 146 -2.36 -0.79 9.84
N PHE A 147 -3.21 0.01 10.49
CA PHE A 147 -2.89 0.86 11.63
C PHE A 147 -3.91 0.69 12.75
N LEU A 148 -3.42 0.68 13.99
CA LEU A 148 -4.20 0.59 15.22
C LEU A 148 -3.99 1.89 16.02
N ASP A 149 -5.08 2.53 16.41
CA ASP A 149 -5.11 3.65 17.36
C ASP A 149 -5.54 3.13 18.74
N ASP A 150 -4.65 3.24 19.72
CA ASP A 150 -4.92 2.88 21.12
C ASP A 150 -5.18 4.10 22.00
N GLY A 151 -5.39 5.27 21.41
CA GLY A 151 -5.58 6.53 22.13
C GLY A 151 -4.28 7.22 22.56
N SER A 152 -3.10 6.63 22.32
CA SER A 152 -1.81 7.25 22.65
C SER A 152 -1.41 8.40 21.73
N GLY A 153 -2.18 8.67 20.67
CA GLY A 153 -1.86 9.69 19.66
C GLY A 153 -0.82 9.28 18.63
N THR A 154 -0.25 8.07 18.74
CA THR A 154 0.67 7.49 17.75
C THR A 154 0.13 6.15 17.24
N LEU A 155 -0.08 6.04 15.94
CA LEU A 155 -0.59 4.81 15.33
C LEU A 155 0.40 3.65 15.45
N LYS A 156 -0.10 2.44 15.65
CA LYS A 156 0.70 1.22 15.66
C LYS A 156 0.49 0.47 14.37
N THR A 157 1.55 -0.06 13.77
CA THR A 157 1.47 -0.85 12.54
C THR A 157 2.35 -2.10 12.64
N PRO A 158 1.95 -3.25 12.06
CA PRO A 158 2.72 -4.47 12.20
C PRO A 158 4.14 -4.37 11.61
N PRO A 159 5.10 -5.17 12.09
CA PRO A 159 6.44 -5.23 11.52
C PRO A 159 6.43 -5.88 10.14
N VAL A 160 7.28 -5.40 9.22
CA VAL A 160 7.46 -6.02 7.89
C VAL A 160 7.87 -7.49 7.96
N ALA A 161 8.43 -7.93 9.09
CA ALA A 161 8.78 -9.31 9.38
C ALA A 161 7.55 -10.24 9.45
N TYR A 162 6.33 -9.71 9.59
CA TYR A 162 5.12 -10.53 9.52
C TYR A 162 4.76 -10.99 8.11
N GLY A 163 5.38 -10.42 7.06
CA GLY A 163 5.07 -10.76 5.66
C GLY A 163 4.15 -9.73 5.02
N LEU A 164 4.59 -8.46 4.98
CA LEU A 164 3.81 -7.35 4.43
C LEU A 164 4.70 -6.34 3.69
N LEU A 165 4.06 -5.51 2.87
CA LEU A 165 4.70 -4.45 2.12
C LEU A 165 5.19 -3.31 3.03
N ALA A 166 6.39 -2.80 2.75
CA ALA A 166 6.82 -1.50 3.26
C ALA A 166 6.03 -0.36 2.56
N GLY A 167 4.77 -0.15 2.97
CA GLY A 167 3.86 0.84 2.41
C GLY A 167 4.43 2.27 2.46
N VAL A 168 4.19 3.08 1.43
CA VAL A 168 4.67 4.48 1.38
C VAL A 168 3.97 5.34 2.44
N LEU A 169 2.65 5.25 2.59
CA LEU A 169 1.93 5.95 3.67
C LEU A 169 2.50 5.54 5.03
N ARG A 170 2.59 4.21 5.28
CA ARG A 170 3.19 3.64 6.49
C ARG A 170 4.57 4.22 6.80
N THR A 171 5.46 4.20 5.81
CA THR A 171 6.82 4.73 5.95
C THR A 171 6.80 6.22 6.25
N SER A 172 5.99 7.01 5.55
CA SER A 172 5.89 8.45 5.77
C SER A 172 5.38 8.80 7.18
N LEU A 173 4.40 8.06 7.70
CA LEU A 173 3.87 8.28 9.05
C LEU A 173 4.89 7.90 10.12
N ILE A 174 5.68 6.84 9.90
CA ILE A 174 6.77 6.47 10.82
C ILE A 174 7.87 7.55 10.83
N CYS A 175 8.30 8.02 9.67
CA CYS A 175 9.29 9.11 9.59
C CYS A 175 8.80 10.39 10.28
N ALA A 176 7.50 10.67 10.18
CA ALA A 176 6.87 11.81 10.85
C ALA A 176 6.54 11.56 12.34
N ARG A 177 6.94 10.41 12.92
CA ARG A 177 6.62 10.00 14.30
C ARG A 177 5.12 9.93 14.62
N ARG A 178 4.27 9.80 13.59
CA ARG A 178 2.81 9.62 13.70
C ARG A 178 2.39 8.16 13.72
N ALA A 179 3.31 7.26 13.37
CA ALA A 179 3.15 5.84 13.54
C ALA A 179 4.43 5.19 14.05
N ARG A 180 4.33 4.03 14.69
CA ARG A 180 5.47 3.19 15.09
C ARG A 180 5.21 1.73 14.80
N VAL A 181 6.28 0.97 14.66
CA VAL A 181 6.19 -0.48 14.50
C VAL A 181 5.85 -1.11 15.85
N GLU A 182 4.81 -1.94 15.90
CA GLU A 182 4.44 -2.70 17.08
C GLU A 182 4.02 -4.11 16.68
N ARG A 183 4.35 -5.10 17.52
CA ARG A 183 3.90 -6.49 17.33
C ARG A 183 2.42 -6.59 17.70
N LEU A 184 1.56 -6.39 16.70
CA LEU A 184 0.11 -6.45 16.88
C LEU A 184 -0.38 -7.90 16.90
N THR A 185 -1.32 -8.18 17.78
CA THR A 185 -2.07 -9.44 17.85
C THR A 185 -3.44 -9.28 17.21
N LEU A 186 -4.05 -10.38 16.77
CA LEU A 186 -5.41 -10.35 16.23
C LEU A 186 -6.43 -9.83 17.25
N ARG A 187 -6.25 -10.16 18.54
CA ARG A 187 -7.12 -9.65 19.62
C ARG A 187 -7.10 -8.12 19.70
N GLN A 188 -5.92 -7.50 19.63
CA GLN A 188 -5.80 -6.04 19.64
C GLN A 188 -6.47 -5.41 18.41
N VAL A 189 -6.36 -6.06 17.24
CA VAL A 189 -7.03 -5.59 16.02
C VAL A 189 -8.55 -5.68 16.14
N ARG A 190 -9.09 -6.78 16.68
CA ARG A 190 -10.54 -6.94 16.89
C ARG A 190 -11.14 -5.94 17.88
N GLN A 191 -10.37 -5.51 18.87
CA GLN A 191 -10.87 -4.66 19.96
C GLN A 191 -10.56 -3.17 19.78
N GLY A 192 -9.73 -2.83 18.80
CA GLY A 192 -9.17 -1.49 18.69
C GLY A 192 -9.78 -0.64 17.59
N ARG A 193 -9.45 0.65 17.61
CA ARG A 193 -9.80 1.58 16.55
C ARG A 193 -8.83 1.40 15.40
N LEU A 194 -9.35 1.01 14.23
CA LEU A 194 -8.52 0.67 13.08
C LEU A 194 -8.54 1.77 12.03
N PHE A 195 -7.41 1.85 11.32
CA PHE A 195 -7.34 2.51 10.03
C PHE A 195 -6.66 1.59 9.02
N MET A 196 -7.22 1.52 7.82
CA MET A 196 -6.53 1.00 6.65
C MET A 196 -6.01 2.17 5.84
N GLY A 197 -4.85 2.06 5.22
CA GLY A 197 -4.36 3.17 4.42
C GLY A 197 -3.29 2.86 3.41
N ASN A 198 -3.25 3.69 2.36
CA ASN A 198 -2.22 3.65 1.33
C ASN A 198 -1.88 5.06 0.85
N SER A 199 -0.84 5.18 0.02
CA SER A 199 -0.40 6.49 -0.45
C SER A 199 -1.41 7.19 -1.38
N LEU A 200 -2.32 6.45 -2.00
CA LEU A 200 -3.33 7.04 -2.87
C LEU A 200 -4.44 7.73 -2.06
N ARG A 201 -4.92 7.07 -0.99
CA ARG A 201 -6.13 7.49 -0.28
C ARG A 201 -5.88 8.07 1.12
N GLY A 202 -4.69 7.89 1.69
CA GLY A 202 -4.43 8.26 3.07
C GLY A 202 -4.95 7.21 4.05
N LEU A 203 -5.23 7.63 5.28
CA LEU A 203 -5.84 6.79 6.32
C LEU A 203 -7.36 6.80 6.15
N ILE A 204 -7.97 5.63 6.25
CA ILE A 204 -9.41 5.42 6.15
C ILE A 204 -9.83 4.69 7.44
N PRO A 205 -10.75 5.25 8.24
CA PRO A 205 -11.30 4.55 9.40
C PRO A 205 -11.85 3.19 8.97
N ALA A 206 -11.66 2.18 9.80
CA ALA A 206 -12.11 0.84 9.49
C ALA A 206 -12.68 0.12 10.70
N ILE A 207 -13.65 -0.75 10.45
CA ILE A 207 -14.25 -1.66 11.43
C ILE A 207 -14.02 -3.09 10.97
N LEU A 208 -13.61 -3.95 11.88
CA LEU A 208 -13.50 -5.37 11.64
C LEU A 208 -14.76 -6.02 12.20
N ASP A 209 -15.57 -6.60 11.32
CA ASP A 209 -16.81 -7.25 11.74
C ASP A 209 -16.52 -8.37 12.75
N ALA A 210 -17.36 -8.47 13.78
CA ALA A 210 -17.36 -9.62 14.66
C ALA A 210 -17.93 -10.81 13.87
N GLU A 211 -17.17 -11.90 13.82
CA GLU A 211 -17.68 -13.20 13.35
C GLU A 211 -18.85 -13.68 14.21
#